data_AF-A0A376MWZ2-F1
#
_entry.id   AF-A0A376MWZ2-F1
#
_cell.length_a   1.000
_cell.length_b   1.000
_cell.length_c   1.000
_cell.angle_alpha   90.00
_cell.angle_beta   90.00
_cell.angle_gamma   90.00
#
_symmetry.space_group_name_H-M   'P 1'
#
loop_
_entity.id
_entity.type
_entity.pdbx_description
1 polymer ?
#
loop_
_entity_poly.entity_id
_entity_poly.type
_entity_poly.pdbx_seq_one_letter_code
_entity_poly.pdbx_strand_id
1 'polypeptide(L)' 'MLFTSPEITQQELARRIGKPKQEITRLFNLHHATKIDAVQLAAKALGKELSLVMV' A
#
# COMPACT_ATOMS: atom_id res chain seq x y z
N MET A 1 -11.85 -7.69 9.67
CA MET A 1 -10.48 -7.99 10.16
C MET A 1 -9.51 -7.29 9.22
N LEU A 2 -8.86 -6.22 9.68
CA LEU A 2 -7.88 -5.47 8.90
C LEU A 2 -6.59 -6.33 8.81
N PHE A 3 -5.97 -6.40 7.64
CA PHE A 3 -4.67 -7.04 7.42
C PHE A 3 -3.62 -6.42 8.36
N THR A 4 -3.35 -7.05 9.50
CA THR A 4 -2.26 -6.68 10.41
C THR A 4 -1.15 -7.72 10.34
N SER A 5 -0.15 -7.46 9.50
CA SER A 5 1.30 -7.68 9.71
C SER A 5 2.02 -7.38 8.40
N PRO A 6 3.03 -6.48 8.38
CA PRO A 6 4.13 -6.41 9.35
C PRO A 6 3.99 -5.27 10.37
N GLU A 7 4.87 -5.26 11.38
CA GLU A 7 4.98 -4.30 12.50
C GLU A 7 5.23 -2.83 12.09
N ILE A 8 4.97 -2.46 10.84
CA ILE A 8 5.22 -1.12 10.34
C ILE A 8 3.95 -0.27 10.43
N THR A 9 4.10 0.95 10.91
CA THR A 9 3.01 1.92 10.96
C THR A 9 2.75 2.49 9.56
N GLN A 10 1.56 3.07 9.33
CA GLN A 10 1.29 3.82 8.10
C GLN A 10 2.28 4.98 7.88
N GLN A 11 2.84 5.52 8.97
CA GLN A 11 3.86 6.58 8.90
C GLN A 11 5.21 6.06 8.42
N GLU A 12 5.59 4.85 8.83
CA GLU A 12 6.79 4.17 8.34
C GLU A 12 6.63 3.77 6.87
N LEU A 13 5.45 3.27 6.48
CA LEU A 13 5.13 3.00 5.08
C LEU A 13 5.19 4.28 4.23
N ALA A 14 4.65 5.39 4.73
CA ALA A 14 4.74 6.70 4.08
C ALA A 14 6.20 7.14 3.85
N ARG A 15 7.07 6.95 4.84
CA ARG A 15 8.51 7.23 4.72
C ARG A 15 9.20 6.36 3.67
N ARG A 16 8.92 5.06 3.64
CA ARG A 16 9.54 4.13 2.67
C ARG A 16 9.11 4.39 1.22
N ILE A 17 7.85 4.76 1.02
CA ILE A 17 7.29 5.09 -0.30
C ILE A 17 7.66 6.53 -0.72
N GLY A 18 8.03 7.39 0.23
CA GLY A 18 8.30 8.81 -0.03
C GLY A 18 7.04 9.62 -0.32
N LYS A 19 5.90 9.23 0.27
CA LYS A 19 4.59 9.82 0.01
C LYS A 19 3.95 10.37 1.28
N PRO A 20 3.02 11.35 1.17
CA PRO A 20 2.28 11.84 2.32
C PRO A 20 1.43 10.75 2.98
N LYS A 21 1.29 10.79 4.30
CA LYS A 21 0.45 9.84 5.06
C LYS A 21 -0.99 9.75 4.53
N GLN A 22 -1.54 10.86 4.06
CA GLN A 22 -2.90 10.93 3.52
C GLN A 22 -3.07 10.08 2.25
N GLU A 23 -2.02 9.97 1.42
CA GLU A 23 -2.01 9.09 0.25
C GLU A 23 -1.92 7.62 0.68
N ILE A 24 -1.19 7.33 1.76
CA ILE A 24 -1.09 5.98 2.33
C ILE A 24 -2.42 5.54 2.93
N THR A 25 -3.14 6.42 3.63
CA THR A 25 -4.46 6.07 4.20
C THR A 25 -5.47 5.67 3.12
N ARG A 26 -5.36 6.21 1.89
CA ARG A 26 -6.23 5.83 0.77
C ARG A 26 -6.01 4.38 0.32
N LEU A 27 -4.78 3.85 0.41
CA LEU A 27 -4.49 2.45 0.08
C LEU A 27 -5.28 1.45 0.93
N PHE A 28 -5.70 1.87 2.13
CA PHE A 28 -6.48 1.04 3.06
C PHE A 28 -7.99 1.35 3.02
N ASN A 29 -8.43 2.28 2.17
CA ASN A 29 -9.83 2.66 2.04
C ASN A 29 -10.39 2.21 0.70
N LEU A 30 -11.23 1.17 0.71
CA LEU A 30 -11.86 0.61 -0.49
C LEU A 30 -12.89 1.55 -1.14
N HIS A 31 -13.42 2.54 -0.42
CA HIS A 31 -14.34 3.54 -0.97
C HIS A 31 -13.62 4.67 -1.70
N HIS A 32 -12.28 4.68 -1.67
CA HIS A 32 -11.48 5.70 -2.35
C HIS A 32 -10.77 5.09 -3.55
N ALA A 33 -11.06 5.61 -4.74
CA ALA A 33 -10.33 5.22 -5.94
C ALA A 33 -8.83 5.48 -5.75
N THR A 34 -8.03 4.43 -5.93
CA THR A 34 -6.57 4.46 -5.78
C THR A 34 -5.95 3.75 -6.97
N LYS A 35 -4.93 4.35 -7.59
CA LYS A 35 -4.26 3.78 -8.76
C LYS A 35 -3.55 2.48 -8.39
N ILE A 36 -3.60 1.48 -9.28
CA ILE A 36 -2.91 0.20 -9.07
C ILE A 36 -1.40 0.37 -8.90
N ASP A 37 -0.81 1.36 -9.57
CA ASP A 37 0.62 1.71 -9.43
C ASP A 37 0.99 2.06 -7.99
N ALA A 38 0.09 2.75 -7.27
CA ALA A 38 0.31 3.11 -5.87
C ALA A 38 0.23 1.89 -4.95
N VAL A 39 -0.67 0.95 -5.25
CA VAL A 39 -0.78 -0.33 -4.54
C VAL A 39 0.46 -1.18 -4.79
N GLN A 40 0.97 -1.22 -6.03
CA GLN A 40 2.20 -1.92 -6.38
C GLN A 40 3.42 -1.31 -5.67
N LEU A 41 3.53 0.01 -5.62
CA LEU A 41 4.63 0.69 -4.92
C LEU A 41 4.63 0.38 -3.42
N ALA A 42 3.44 0.34 -2.82
CA ALA A 42 3.28 -0.05 -1.43
C ALA A 42 3.64 -1.53 -1.18
N ALA A 43 3.24 -2.43 -2.08
CA ALA A 43 3.64 -3.83 -2.03
C ALA A 43 5.17 -3.97 -2.10
N LYS A 44 5.83 -3.24 -3.02
CA LYS A 44 7.31 -3.24 -3.13
C LYS A 44 8.00 -2.71 -1.89
N ALA A 45 7.49 -1.64 -1.28
CA ALA A 45 8.02 -1.11 -0.02
C ALA A 45 7.91 -2.08 1.17
N LEU A 46 7.04 -3.09 1.04
CA LEU A 46 6.87 -4.20 1.98
C LEU A 46 7.65 -5.47 1.58
N GLY A 47 8.45 -5.42 0.51
CA GLY A 47 9.16 -6.57 -0.03
C GLY A 47 8.24 -7.60 -0.70
N LYS A 48 7.12 -7.15 -1.26
CA LYS A 48 6.14 -7.98 -1.99
C LYS A 48 6.08 -7.54 -3.45
N GLU A 49 5.81 -8.50 -4.33
CA GLU A 49 5.53 -8.22 -5.75
C GLU A 49 4.04 -8.43 -6.03
N LEU A 50 3.47 -7.51 -6.82
CA LEU A 50 2.08 -7.57 -7.26
C LEU A 50 2.04 -8.02 -8.72
N SER A 51 1.36 -9.13 -8.99
CA SER A 51 1.23 -9.71 -10.34
C SER A 51 -0.24 -9.93 -10.70
N LEU A 52 -0.57 -9.75 -11.97
CA LEU A 52 -1.88 -10.10 -12.53
C LEU A 52 -1.74 -11.38 -13.35
N VAL A 53 -2.73 -12.27 -13.22
CA VAL A 53 -2.83 -13.50 -14.01
C VAL A 53 -4.15 -13.46 -14.76
N MET A 54 -4.11 -13.64 -16.08
CA MET A 54 -5.28 -13.80 -16.92
C MET A 54 -5.49 -15.30 -17.13
N VAL A 55 -6.70 -15.78 -16.87
CA VAL A 55 -7.11 -17.20 -17.00
C VAL A 55 -8.12 -17.37 -18.11
#